data_AF-A0A0P6XSQ0-F1
#
_entry.id   AF-A0A0P6XSQ0-F1
#
_cell.length_a   1.000
_cell.length_b   1.000
_cell.length_c   1.000
_cell.angle_alpha   90.00
_cell.angle_beta   90.00
_cell.angle_gamma   90.00
#
_symmetry.space_group_name_H-M   'P 1'
#
loop_
_entity.id
_entity.type
_entity.pdbx_description
1 polymer ?
#
loop_
_entity_poly.entity_id
_entity_poly.type
_entity_poly.pdbx_seq_one_letter_code
_entity_poly.pdbx_strand_id
1 'polypeptide(L)'
;MRCWRICLLLLMLVGCSPTTPAKPTQPPTISSLTPTQSLNPTHVVATTLPIIADEAAVEQANQQGLERDLAQLAVDWRLIAAKPPAVLPKMPPPYEQRSFWVTDLTSNQQRNISATLQLSTTHLLIYVADDLPVDQAALSNAATQFEQVGWPLLAKWYPQQAWPKVPVTVLNTKISGAGGYYASDNELPQAINPFSNEREMVVINAAATPPSDPSYVATVIHEMQHLLQRNVLSHPATWINEGASMLSEQRSGYGNDSLALDFLASPDTQLNAWASSPGTALKHYGAAQLFLRYLDQQLDGLPMGTLAAADAGDNLTSITSLMATRYPDLTSFDQVFAAWSVANLVNDRSLADGRYGYDLPRPIVPEPAQSSEQKLNIQQFGSDYLAFEPAAFERTVEWQGNNTVPIFAADVTNSATWWSGRGDARVSTLTTALQVPSTGSSLSYQRWFDLEQDYDYAYLSVSLDQGQTWQAIATQASTGANPVGLNIGAGWTGQQTSWQAETVDLTPWAGQHIQLRFWVINDEAYNAPGLALSDLTIAGLTPEWQGAGFVRVRNQLAQRWMLTAVLYDQTGAIKIMSIPTDNGKARWVIPANQRAVLVINATTQATTEAADYSYNVTP
;
A
#
# COMPACT_ATOMS: atom_id res chain seq x y z
N MET A 1 -11.98 -9.55 26.82
CA MET A 1 -10.65 -10.12 27.14
C MET A 1 -10.67 -11.62 26.90
N ARG A 2 -10.07 -12.11 25.80
CA ARG A 2 -9.43 -13.43 25.66
C ARG A 2 -8.89 -13.57 24.23
N CYS A 3 -7.59 -13.39 24.09
CA CYS A 3 -6.79 -13.69 22.90
C CYS A 3 -6.74 -15.20 22.65
N TRP A 4 -6.56 -15.65 21.40
CA TRP A 4 -5.88 -16.91 21.12
C TRP A 4 -5.15 -16.93 19.77
N ARG A 5 -3.89 -17.37 19.81
CA ARG A 5 -2.99 -17.74 18.70
C ARG A 5 -3.08 -19.25 18.48
N ILE A 6 -2.95 -19.74 17.24
CA ILE A 6 -2.86 -21.18 16.92
C ILE A 6 -1.70 -21.46 15.95
N CYS A 7 -0.97 -22.55 16.24
CA CYS A 7 0.13 -23.13 15.49
C CYS A 7 -0.31 -24.25 14.51
N LEU A 8 0.52 -24.45 13.47
CA LEU A 8 0.48 -25.43 12.38
C LEU A 8 0.79 -26.90 12.75
N LEU A 9 0.35 -27.86 11.90
CA LEU A 9 1.16 -29.00 11.43
C LEU A 9 0.58 -29.76 10.20
N LEU A 10 1.51 -30.22 9.33
CA LEU A 10 1.43 -30.85 7.98
C LEU A 10 0.90 -32.31 7.92
N LEU A 11 0.37 -32.76 6.76
CA LEU A 11 1.09 -33.60 5.74
C LEU A 11 0.22 -34.09 4.55
N MET A 12 0.92 -34.34 3.43
CA MET A 12 0.51 -34.59 2.03
C MET A 12 -0.07 -35.99 1.72
N LEU A 13 -0.74 -36.15 0.57
CA LEU A 13 -0.30 -37.04 -0.53
C LEU A 13 -1.12 -36.84 -1.83
N VAL A 14 -0.41 -36.93 -2.96
CA VAL A 14 -0.79 -36.61 -4.35
C VAL A 14 -1.24 -37.87 -5.11
N GLY A 15 -2.15 -37.71 -6.08
CA GLY A 15 -2.44 -38.71 -7.11
C GLY A 15 -2.77 -38.06 -8.46
N CYS A 16 -1.83 -38.09 -9.41
CA CYS A 16 -2.01 -37.71 -10.82
C CYS A 16 -2.77 -38.77 -11.62
N SER A 17 -3.52 -38.36 -12.64
CA SER A 17 -3.63 -39.11 -13.90
C SER A 17 -3.99 -38.20 -15.08
N PRO A 18 -3.57 -38.54 -16.32
CA PRO A 18 -3.44 -37.61 -17.45
C PRO A 18 -4.49 -37.84 -18.54
N THR A 19 -4.80 -36.82 -19.35
CA THR A 19 -5.40 -37.02 -20.67
C THR A 19 -4.87 -36.05 -21.74
N THR A 20 -4.71 -36.64 -22.91
CA THR A 20 -3.97 -36.24 -24.12
C THR A 20 -4.75 -35.31 -25.08
N PRO A 21 -4.05 -34.70 -26.05
CA PRO A 21 -4.44 -33.44 -26.72
C PRO A 21 -5.23 -33.63 -28.02
N ALA A 22 -6.02 -32.61 -28.38
CA ALA A 22 -6.67 -32.49 -29.69
C ALA A 22 -5.88 -31.55 -30.64
N LYS A 23 -5.83 -31.96 -31.91
CA LYS A 23 -5.08 -31.36 -33.04
C LYS A 23 -5.68 -30.03 -33.53
N PRO A 24 -4.89 -29.19 -34.25
CA PRO A 24 -5.12 -27.77 -34.47
C PRO A 24 -5.93 -27.47 -35.74
N THR A 25 -6.70 -26.38 -35.69
CA THR A 25 -7.38 -25.77 -36.84
C THR A 25 -6.74 -24.42 -37.18
N GLN A 26 -6.55 -24.19 -38.48
CA GLN A 26 -5.84 -23.08 -39.11
C GLN A 26 -6.40 -21.68 -38.77
N PRO A 27 -5.55 -20.65 -38.66
CA PRO A 27 -5.97 -19.29 -38.34
C PRO A 27 -6.46 -18.51 -39.57
N PRO A 28 -7.45 -17.61 -39.44
CA PRO A 28 -7.81 -16.67 -40.49
C PRO A 28 -6.85 -15.46 -40.53
N THR A 29 -6.71 -14.92 -41.74
CA THR A 29 -5.84 -13.81 -42.15
C THR A 29 -6.25 -12.47 -41.51
N ILE A 30 -5.28 -11.72 -40.97
CA ILE A 30 -5.48 -10.40 -40.34
C ILE A 30 -5.16 -9.28 -41.34
N SER A 31 -6.09 -8.33 -41.50
CA SER A 31 -5.87 -7.04 -42.17
C SER A 31 -5.20 -6.05 -41.22
N SER A 32 -4.23 -5.31 -41.77
CA SER A 32 -3.36 -4.33 -41.11
C SER A 32 -4.12 -3.22 -40.36
N LEU A 33 -3.78 -3.02 -39.07
CA LEU A 33 -4.06 -1.80 -38.32
C LEU A 33 -2.74 -1.06 -38.05
N THR A 34 -2.75 0.23 -38.31
CA THR A 34 -1.66 1.21 -38.13
C THR A 34 -1.30 1.39 -36.65
N PRO A 35 -0.01 1.50 -36.27
CA PRO A 35 0.38 1.80 -34.89
C PRO A 35 0.18 3.29 -34.59
N THR A 36 -0.35 3.60 -33.41
CA THR A 36 -0.45 4.97 -32.90
C THR A 36 0.52 5.16 -31.74
N GLN A 37 1.29 6.26 -31.82
CA GLN A 37 2.14 6.93 -30.83
C GLN A 37 3.42 6.23 -30.35
N SER A 38 4.53 6.66 -30.96
CA SER A 38 5.91 6.59 -30.45
C SER A 38 6.10 7.62 -29.33
N LEU A 39 6.48 7.16 -28.14
CA LEU A 39 7.04 8.01 -27.08
C LEU A 39 8.47 8.43 -27.50
N ASN A 40 8.73 9.72 -27.58
CA ASN A 40 10.09 10.23 -27.76
C ASN A 40 10.83 10.14 -26.41
N PRO A 41 11.99 9.45 -26.31
CA PRO A 41 12.77 9.40 -25.09
C PRO A 41 13.53 10.71 -24.87
N THR A 42 13.45 11.23 -23.65
CA THR A 42 14.34 12.29 -23.17
C THR A 42 15.70 11.65 -22.91
N HIS A 43 16.70 11.95 -23.74
CA HIS A 43 18.09 11.53 -23.49
C HIS A 43 18.63 12.23 -22.23
N VAL A 44 18.82 11.47 -21.15
CA VAL A 44 19.51 11.96 -19.95
C VAL A 44 21.02 11.76 -20.15
N VAL A 45 21.72 12.85 -20.46
CA VAL A 45 23.19 12.91 -20.46
C VAL A 45 23.69 12.62 -19.04
N ALA A 46 24.73 11.80 -18.92
CA ALA A 46 25.33 11.39 -17.65
C ALA A 46 25.89 12.57 -16.85
N THR A 47 25.06 13.22 -16.04
CA THR A 47 25.47 13.98 -14.87
C THR A 47 25.83 13.02 -13.75
N THR A 48 26.86 13.32 -12.96
CA THR A 48 27.16 12.58 -11.73
C THR A 48 25.92 12.58 -10.84
N LEU A 49 25.34 11.40 -10.58
CA LEU A 49 24.20 11.26 -9.67
C LEU A 49 24.54 11.87 -8.30
N PRO A 50 23.63 12.63 -7.67
CA PRO A 50 23.89 13.20 -6.36
C PRO A 50 23.96 12.09 -5.30
N ILE A 51 24.68 12.33 -4.21
CA ILE A 51 24.74 11.39 -3.07
C ILE A 51 23.37 11.33 -2.40
N ILE A 52 22.80 12.49 -2.09
CA ILE A 52 21.45 12.65 -1.58
C ILE A 52 20.51 12.76 -2.79
N ALA A 53 19.56 11.83 -2.92
CA ALA A 53 18.58 11.84 -3.98
C ALA A 53 17.60 13.00 -3.81
N ASP A 54 17.12 13.53 -4.94
CA ASP A 54 15.98 14.43 -4.96
C ASP A 54 14.71 13.63 -4.66
N GLU A 55 14.14 13.83 -3.48
CA GLU A 55 12.94 13.14 -3.01
C GLU A 55 11.76 13.30 -3.98
N ALA A 56 11.57 14.50 -4.56
CA ALA A 56 10.48 14.73 -5.50
C ALA A 56 10.65 13.91 -6.79
N ALA A 57 11.89 13.76 -7.27
CA ALA A 57 12.19 12.92 -8.42
C ALA A 57 12.00 11.43 -8.10
N VAL A 58 12.32 11.01 -6.87
CA VAL A 58 12.09 9.63 -6.39
C VAL A 58 10.58 9.35 -6.31
N GLU A 59 9.79 10.25 -5.75
CA GLU A 59 8.33 10.10 -5.69
C GLU A 59 7.67 10.18 -7.07
N GLN A 60 8.15 11.09 -7.92
CA GLN A 60 7.67 11.13 -9.30
C GLN A 60 7.97 9.81 -10.03
N ALA A 61 9.14 9.19 -9.79
CA ALA A 61 9.43 7.88 -10.35
C ALA A 61 8.51 6.79 -9.78
N ASN A 62 8.20 6.81 -8.48
CA ASN A 62 7.21 5.92 -7.88
C ASN A 62 5.84 6.04 -8.57
N GLN A 63 5.39 7.27 -8.84
CA GLN A 63 4.12 7.57 -9.53
C GLN A 63 4.14 7.23 -11.03
N GLN A 64 5.32 7.15 -11.65
CA GLN A 64 5.49 6.76 -13.06
C GLN A 64 5.50 5.24 -13.29
N GLY A 65 5.18 4.44 -12.27
CA GLY A 65 4.87 3.04 -12.46
C GLY A 65 3.81 2.84 -13.55
N LEU A 66 3.91 1.75 -14.29
CA LEU A 66 2.86 1.34 -15.21
C LEU A 66 1.68 0.79 -14.39
N GLU A 67 0.45 1.05 -14.83
CA GLU A 67 -0.74 0.43 -14.24
C GLU A 67 -0.62 -1.10 -14.29
N ARG A 68 -1.03 -1.77 -13.21
CA ARG A 68 -1.13 -3.23 -13.14
C ARG A 68 -2.35 -3.74 -13.90
N ASP A 69 -2.30 -3.70 -15.23
CA ASP A 69 -3.29 -4.34 -16.09
C ASP A 69 -2.97 -5.85 -16.22
N LEU A 70 -3.48 -6.65 -15.30
CA LEU A 70 -3.24 -8.10 -15.24
C LEU A 70 -3.62 -8.83 -16.53
N ALA A 71 -4.64 -8.37 -17.25
CA ALA A 71 -5.03 -8.98 -18.51
C ALA A 71 -4.05 -8.63 -19.63
N GLN A 72 -3.51 -7.41 -19.65
CA GLN A 72 -2.43 -7.05 -20.58
C GLN A 72 -1.13 -7.79 -20.24
N LEU A 73 -0.77 -7.88 -18.96
CA LEU A 73 0.36 -8.68 -18.50
C LEU A 73 0.22 -10.14 -18.96
N ALA A 74 -0.97 -10.73 -18.85
CA ALA A 74 -1.19 -12.10 -19.31
C ALA A 74 -1.02 -12.26 -20.84
N VAL A 75 -1.31 -11.23 -21.64
CA VAL A 75 -1.02 -11.21 -23.08
C VAL A 75 0.48 -11.08 -23.33
N ASP A 76 1.13 -10.11 -22.68
CA ASP A 76 2.57 -9.83 -22.81
C ASP A 76 3.41 -11.07 -22.46
N TRP A 77 2.96 -11.84 -21.48
CA TRP A 77 3.60 -13.07 -21.01
C TRP A 77 3.08 -14.35 -21.70
N ARG A 78 2.26 -14.21 -22.75
CA ARG A 78 1.70 -15.31 -23.56
C ARG A 78 0.91 -16.35 -22.76
N LEU A 79 0.32 -15.96 -21.63
CA LEU A 79 -0.63 -16.78 -20.88
C LEU A 79 -1.97 -16.87 -21.62
N ILE A 80 -2.35 -15.80 -22.31
CA ILE A 80 -3.52 -15.70 -23.19
C ILE A 80 -3.15 -15.02 -24.50
N ALA A 81 -3.97 -15.24 -25.54
CA ALA A 81 -3.70 -14.69 -26.87
C ALA A 81 -4.11 -13.21 -27.04
N ALA A 82 -5.15 -12.77 -26.32
CA ALA A 82 -5.67 -11.40 -26.37
C ALA A 82 -6.50 -11.13 -25.11
N LYS A 83 -6.61 -9.85 -24.73
CA LYS A 83 -7.41 -9.40 -23.59
C LYS A 83 -8.89 -9.80 -23.82
N PRO A 84 -9.48 -10.61 -22.92
CA PRO A 84 -10.87 -11.03 -23.05
C PRO A 84 -11.80 -9.82 -22.90
N PRO A 85 -12.96 -9.79 -23.61
CA PRO A 85 -13.92 -8.72 -23.42
C PRO A 85 -14.51 -8.80 -22.01
N ALA A 86 -14.80 -7.66 -21.40
CA ALA A 86 -15.55 -7.62 -20.15
C ALA A 86 -16.95 -8.22 -20.38
N VAL A 87 -17.28 -9.29 -19.66
CA VAL A 87 -18.60 -9.92 -19.69
C VAL A 87 -19.25 -9.68 -18.34
N LEU A 88 -20.36 -8.95 -18.34
CA LEU A 88 -21.15 -8.78 -17.11
C LEU A 88 -21.82 -10.12 -16.77
N PRO A 89 -21.74 -10.58 -15.51
CA PRO A 89 -22.42 -11.79 -15.09
C PRO A 89 -23.94 -11.61 -15.26
N LYS A 90 -24.60 -12.67 -15.73
CA LYS A 90 -26.07 -12.69 -15.83
C LYS A 90 -26.67 -12.73 -14.43
N MET A 91 -27.81 -12.06 -14.25
CA MET A 91 -28.58 -12.17 -13.02
C MET A 91 -28.94 -13.64 -12.73
N PRO A 92 -28.61 -14.15 -11.53
CA PRO A 92 -28.87 -15.53 -11.18
C PRO A 92 -30.36 -15.77 -10.89
N PRO A 93 -30.87 -16.99 -11.09
CA PRO A 93 -32.20 -17.36 -10.58
C PRO A 93 -32.19 -17.41 -9.04
N PRO A 94 -33.35 -17.24 -8.38
CA PRO A 94 -33.46 -17.43 -6.93
C PRO A 94 -32.94 -18.80 -6.49
N TYR A 95 -32.21 -18.84 -5.38
CA TYR A 95 -31.60 -20.07 -4.82
C TYR A 95 -30.62 -20.77 -5.77
N GLU A 96 -29.99 -20.04 -6.69
CA GLU A 96 -28.84 -20.58 -7.45
C GLU A 96 -27.76 -21.06 -6.49
N GLN A 97 -27.35 -22.32 -6.63
CA GLN A 97 -26.16 -22.87 -5.99
C GLN A 97 -24.96 -22.70 -6.93
N ARG A 98 -23.83 -22.22 -6.40
CA ARG A 98 -22.60 -21.99 -7.17
C ARG A 98 -21.37 -22.32 -6.32
N SER A 99 -20.31 -22.76 -7.00
CA SER A 99 -18.97 -22.87 -6.44
C SER A 99 -18.23 -21.53 -6.46
N PHE A 100 -17.54 -21.22 -5.37
CA PHE A 100 -16.69 -20.04 -5.22
C PHE A 100 -15.28 -20.41 -4.79
N TRP A 101 -14.28 -19.75 -5.35
CA TRP A 101 -12.93 -19.73 -4.82
C TRP A 101 -12.82 -18.72 -3.68
N VAL A 102 -12.19 -19.12 -2.58
CA VAL A 102 -11.99 -18.30 -1.39
C VAL A 102 -10.57 -18.52 -0.89
N THR A 103 -9.90 -17.43 -0.52
CA THR A 103 -8.55 -17.45 0.02
C THR A 103 -8.61 -17.52 1.55
N ASP A 104 -7.85 -18.43 2.14
CA ASP A 104 -7.51 -18.39 3.55
C ASP A 104 -6.35 -17.43 3.77
N LEU A 105 -6.61 -16.24 4.32
CA LEU A 105 -5.61 -15.18 4.45
C LEU A 105 -4.53 -15.46 5.50
N THR A 106 -4.69 -16.50 6.34
CA THR A 106 -3.64 -16.91 7.28
C THR A 106 -2.62 -17.83 6.61
N SER A 107 -3.08 -18.70 5.71
CA SER A 107 -2.26 -19.75 5.09
C SER A 107 -1.99 -19.54 3.59
N ASN A 108 -2.56 -18.49 2.99
CA ASN A 108 -2.54 -18.19 1.56
C ASN A 108 -3.05 -19.36 0.70
N GLN A 109 -3.94 -20.19 1.25
CA GLN A 109 -4.50 -21.35 0.55
C GLN A 109 -5.84 -21.04 -0.08
N GLN A 110 -6.00 -21.47 -1.33
CA GLN A 110 -7.23 -21.35 -2.08
C GLN A 110 -8.16 -22.53 -1.81
N ARG A 111 -9.42 -22.24 -1.53
CA ARG A 111 -10.45 -23.22 -1.21
C ARG A 111 -11.63 -23.04 -2.16
N ASN A 112 -12.12 -24.13 -2.73
CA ASN A 112 -13.37 -24.11 -3.47
C ASN A 112 -14.51 -24.51 -2.54
N ILE A 113 -15.53 -23.67 -2.41
CA ILE A 113 -16.70 -23.89 -1.55
C ILE A 113 -17.98 -23.82 -2.37
N SER A 114 -19.04 -24.48 -1.92
CA SER A 114 -20.39 -24.33 -2.50
C SER A 114 -21.22 -23.36 -1.65
N ALA A 115 -21.93 -22.46 -2.30
CA ALA A 115 -22.81 -21.49 -1.65
C ALA A 115 -24.10 -21.30 -2.45
N THR A 116 -25.17 -20.97 -1.72
CA THR A 116 -26.51 -20.78 -2.29
C THR A 116 -26.93 -19.31 -2.15
N LEU A 117 -27.52 -18.75 -3.21
CA LEU A 117 -28.11 -17.40 -3.19
C LEU A 117 -29.31 -17.37 -2.24
N GLN A 118 -29.18 -16.67 -1.12
CA GLN A 118 -30.22 -16.58 -0.09
C GLN A 118 -31.06 -15.30 -0.21
N LEU A 119 -30.48 -14.21 -0.72
CA LEU A 119 -31.16 -12.92 -0.83
C LEU A 119 -30.60 -12.11 -2.00
N SER A 120 -31.46 -11.31 -2.64
CA SER A 120 -31.06 -10.32 -3.63
C SER A 120 -31.73 -8.98 -3.32
N THR A 121 -30.97 -7.91 -3.42
CA THR A 121 -31.44 -6.53 -3.24
C THR A 121 -31.12 -5.72 -4.50
N THR A 122 -31.24 -4.38 -4.43
CA THR A 122 -30.87 -3.51 -5.56
C THR A 122 -29.37 -3.57 -5.84
N HIS A 123 -28.54 -3.63 -4.80
CA HIS A 123 -27.07 -3.57 -4.95
C HIS A 123 -26.35 -4.87 -4.58
N LEU A 124 -27.02 -5.85 -3.95
CA LEU A 124 -26.36 -7.06 -3.44
C LEU A 124 -26.98 -8.37 -3.97
N LEU A 125 -26.11 -9.35 -4.26
CA LEU A 125 -26.43 -10.77 -4.37
C LEU A 125 -25.79 -11.51 -3.19
N ILE A 126 -26.58 -11.92 -2.20
CA ILE A 126 -26.07 -12.48 -0.96
C ILE A 126 -26.07 -14.01 -1.03
N TYR A 127 -24.87 -14.58 -1.17
CA TYR A 127 -24.64 -16.01 -1.14
C TYR A 127 -24.17 -16.43 0.26
N VAL A 128 -24.65 -17.57 0.72
CA VAL A 128 -24.23 -18.18 1.99
C VAL A 128 -23.67 -19.56 1.71
N ALA A 129 -22.47 -19.84 2.23
CA ALA A 129 -21.84 -21.16 2.14
C ALA A 129 -22.79 -22.23 2.69
N ASP A 130 -22.89 -23.36 1.98
CA ASP A 130 -23.90 -24.39 2.29
C ASP A 130 -23.67 -25.05 3.66
N ASP A 131 -22.46 -24.95 4.20
CA ASP A 131 -22.05 -25.47 5.51
C ASP A 131 -22.09 -24.39 6.63
N LEU A 132 -22.62 -23.20 6.34
CA LEU A 132 -22.71 -22.08 7.27
C LEU A 132 -24.18 -21.79 7.62
N PRO A 133 -24.64 -22.12 8.85
CA PRO A 133 -25.97 -21.74 9.28
C PRO A 133 -26.03 -20.22 9.53
N VAL A 134 -27.02 -19.55 8.93
CA VAL A 134 -27.27 -18.12 9.10
C VAL A 134 -28.76 -17.89 9.40
N ASP A 135 -29.06 -16.99 10.33
CA ASP A 135 -30.43 -16.55 10.60
C ASP A 135 -30.93 -15.66 9.46
N GLN A 136 -31.98 -16.11 8.77
CA GLN A 136 -32.49 -15.41 7.59
C GLN A 136 -33.17 -14.07 7.89
N ALA A 137 -33.75 -13.90 9.09
CA ALA A 137 -34.29 -12.61 9.49
C ALA A 137 -33.15 -11.61 9.75
N ALA A 138 -32.07 -12.07 10.38
CA ALA A 138 -30.87 -11.26 10.58
C ALA A 138 -30.20 -10.89 9.25
N LEU A 139 -30.08 -11.83 8.30
CA LEU A 139 -29.52 -11.57 6.98
C LEU A 139 -30.34 -10.52 6.20
N SER A 140 -31.67 -10.64 6.21
CA SER A 140 -32.58 -9.68 5.59
C SER A 140 -32.49 -8.29 6.23
N ASN A 141 -32.40 -8.24 7.57
CA ASN A 141 -32.21 -6.98 8.28
C ASN A 141 -30.86 -6.32 7.93
N ALA A 142 -29.77 -7.08 7.94
CA ALA A 142 -28.44 -6.58 7.59
C ALA A 142 -28.39 -6.03 6.15
N ALA A 143 -28.99 -6.74 5.20
CA ALA A 143 -29.10 -6.27 3.82
C ALA A 143 -29.91 -4.97 3.72
N THR A 144 -31.00 -4.86 4.48
CA THR A 144 -31.80 -3.63 4.56
C THR A 144 -31.00 -2.47 5.14
N GLN A 145 -30.20 -2.70 6.19
CA GLN A 145 -29.34 -1.67 6.77
C GLN A 145 -28.28 -1.20 5.78
N PHE A 146 -27.66 -2.11 5.02
CA PHE A 146 -26.74 -1.71 3.97
C PHE A 146 -27.43 -0.83 2.91
N GLU A 147 -28.60 -1.24 2.40
CA GLU A 147 -29.33 -0.47 1.38
C GLU A 147 -29.79 0.91 1.87
N GLN A 148 -30.13 1.04 3.15
CA GLN A 148 -30.66 2.29 3.72
C GLN A 148 -29.59 3.23 4.28
N VAL A 149 -28.44 2.70 4.70
CA VAL A 149 -27.38 3.47 5.38
C VAL A 149 -26.06 3.38 4.63
N GLY A 150 -25.58 2.15 4.37
CA GLY A 150 -24.28 1.91 3.75
C GLY A 150 -24.19 2.45 2.33
N TRP A 151 -25.10 2.02 1.45
CA TRP A 151 -25.09 2.42 0.05
C TRP A 151 -25.26 3.94 -0.15
N PRO A 152 -26.23 4.63 0.48
CA PRO A 152 -26.35 6.09 0.33
C PRO A 152 -25.11 6.87 0.77
N LEU A 153 -24.39 6.41 1.81
CA LEU A 153 -23.12 6.99 2.23
C LEU A 153 -22.05 6.84 1.13
N LEU A 154 -21.84 5.62 0.65
CA LEU A 154 -20.81 5.32 -0.35
C LEU A 154 -21.13 5.98 -1.70
N ALA A 155 -22.39 5.97 -2.12
CA ALA A 155 -22.87 6.64 -3.34
C ALA A 155 -22.70 8.17 -3.29
N LYS A 156 -22.64 8.77 -2.10
CA LYS A 156 -22.33 10.20 -1.94
C LYS A 156 -20.84 10.48 -2.14
N TRP A 157 -19.98 9.56 -1.73
CA TRP A 157 -18.52 9.72 -1.79
C TRP A 157 -17.95 9.41 -3.16
N TYR A 158 -18.45 8.36 -3.81
CA TYR A 158 -17.91 7.87 -5.08
C TYR A 158 -18.78 8.27 -6.27
N PRO A 159 -18.16 8.73 -7.37
CA PRO A 159 -18.89 9.14 -8.55
C PRO A 159 -19.62 7.94 -9.20
N GLN A 160 -20.72 8.20 -9.89
CA GLN A 160 -21.57 7.16 -10.48
C GLN A 160 -20.82 6.22 -11.44
N GLN A 161 -19.77 6.71 -12.11
CA GLN A 161 -18.93 5.91 -13.00
C GLN A 161 -18.20 4.77 -12.27
N ALA A 162 -17.97 4.92 -10.97
CA ALA A 162 -17.32 3.91 -10.14
C ALA A 162 -18.31 2.85 -9.59
N TRP A 163 -19.61 3.05 -9.77
CA TRP A 163 -20.61 2.14 -9.22
C TRP A 163 -20.65 0.81 -9.99
N PRO A 164 -20.87 -0.32 -9.30
CA PRO A 164 -21.10 -1.62 -9.93
C PRO A 164 -22.21 -1.55 -10.98
N LYS A 165 -21.98 -2.18 -12.12
CA LYS A 165 -22.95 -2.23 -13.22
C LYS A 165 -24.06 -3.25 -12.98
N VAL A 166 -23.81 -4.19 -12.08
CA VAL A 166 -24.72 -5.24 -11.63
C VAL A 166 -24.62 -5.36 -10.11
N PRO A 167 -25.60 -5.97 -9.43
CA PRO A 167 -25.51 -6.18 -7.99
C PRO A 167 -24.28 -7.02 -7.61
N VAL A 168 -23.53 -6.57 -6.60
CA VAL A 168 -22.26 -7.17 -6.14
C VAL A 168 -22.53 -8.45 -5.39
N THR A 169 -21.71 -9.48 -5.61
CA THR A 169 -21.81 -10.71 -4.82
C THR A 169 -21.23 -10.52 -3.41
N VAL A 170 -22.03 -10.76 -2.37
CA VAL A 170 -21.58 -10.83 -0.97
C VAL A 170 -21.55 -12.30 -0.56
N LEU A 171 -20.36 -12.87 -0.47
CA LEU A 171 -20.17 -14.27 -0.11
C LEU A 171 -19.96 -14.42 1.41
N ASN A 172 -20.94 -14.99 2.09
CA ASN A 172 -20.89 -15.30 3.51
C ASN A 172 -20.29 -16.69 3.72
N THR A 173 -19.13 -16.77 4.37
CA THR A 173 -18.42 -18.04 4.56
C THR A 173 -17.51 -18.03 5.79
N LYS A 174 -16.75 -19.10 5.98
CA LYS A 174 -15.71 -19.26 7.01
C LYS A 174 -14.35 -18.92 6.41
N ILE A 175 -13.75 -17.84 6.86
CA ILE A 175 -12.35 -17.48 6.54
C ILE A 175 -11.54 -17.28 7.81
N SER A 176 -10.22 -17.28 7.66
CA SER A 176 -9.26 -16.95 8.71
C SER A 176 -8.44 -15.75 8.26
N GLY A 177 -7.95 -14.95 9.20
CA GLY A 177 -7.05 -13.82 8.94
C GLY A 177 -7.75 -12.46 8.84
N ALA A 178 -9.04 -12.40 8.48
CA ALA A 178 -9.81 -11.16 8.42
C ALA A 178 -11.31 -11.34 8.72
N GLY A 179 -12.00 -10.21 8.95
CA GLY A 179 -13.47 -10.14 9.07
C GLY A 179 -14.17 -10.18 7.70
N GLY A 180 -13.51 -9.69 6.66
CA GLY A 180 -13.91 -9.75 5.26
C GLY A 180 -12.70 -9.44 4.37
N TYR A 181 -12.89 -9.53 3.06
CA TYR A 181 -11.95 -8.96 2.08
C TYR A 181 -12.63 -8.71 0.73
N TYR A 182 -12.11 -7.71 0.01
CA TYR A 182 -12.24 -7.51 -1.42
C TYR A 182 -10.94 -7.94 -2.11
N ALA A 183 -11.04 -8.50 -3.32
CA ALA A 183 -9.89 -8.78 -4.16
C ALA A 183 -10.31 -8.66 -5.63
N SER A 184 -9.71 -7.72 -6.37
CA SER A 184 -10.10 -7.45 -7.77
C SER A 184 -9.77 -8.61 -8.72
N ASP A 185 -8.88 -9.51 -8.30
CA ASP A 185 -8.55 -10.72 -9.05
C ASP A 185 -9.77 -11.62 -9.33
N ASN A 186 -10.82 -11.50 -8.50
CA ASN A 186 -12.10 -12.18 -8.71
C ASN A 186 -12.81 -11.72 -9.98
N GLU A 187 -12.45 -10.59 -10.56
CA GLU A 187 -13.07 -10.04 -11.77
C GLU A 187 -12.38 -10.53 -13.04
N LEU A 188 -11.17 -11.10 -12.91
CA LEU A 188 -10.39 -11.60 -14.04
C LEU A 188 -10.96 -12.89 -14.59
N PRO A 189 -10.81 -13.18 -15.89
CA PRO A 189 -11.13 -14.51 -16.40
C PRO A 189 -10.25 -15.61 -15.80
N GLN A 190 -10.81 -16.82 -15.65
CA GLN A 190 -10.09 -17.94 -15.06
C GLN A 190 -8.84 -18.39 -15.84
N ALA A 191 -8.76 -18.01 -17.12
CA ALA A 191 -7.57 -18.20 -17.94
C ALA A 191 -6.38 -17.32 -17.51
N ILE A 192 -6.63 -16.23 -16.77
CA ILE A 192 -5.62 -15.32 -16.21
C ILE A 192 -5.35 -15.69 -14.75
N ASN A 193 -6.39 -15.76 -13.92
CA ASN A 193 -6.25 -16.21 -12.53
C ASN A 193 -7.13 -17.45 -12.29
N PRO A 194 -6.55 -18.63 -12.05
CA PRO A 194 -7.30 -19.89 -11.89
C PRO A 194 -8.22 -19.90 -10.65
N PHE A 195 -8.01 -18.97 -9.71
CA PHE A 195 -8.81 -18.81 -8.49
C PHE A 195 -9.84 -17.68 -8.59
N SER A 196 -10.06 -17.13 -9.79
CA SER A 196 -11.08 -16.11 -10.00
C SER A 196 -12.51 -16.67 -9.95
N ASN A 197 -13.43 -15.82 -9.48
CA ASN A 197 -14.88 -16.04 -9.48
C ASN A 197 -15.61 -15.33 -10.65
N GLU A 198 -14.86 -14.67 -11.53
CA GLU A 198 -15.29 -13.89 -12.70
C GLU A 198 -16.44 -12.91 -12.39
N ARG A 199 -16.34 -12.16 -11.30
CA ARG A 199 -17.34 -11.20 -10.80
C ARG A 199 -16.79 -10.20 -9.79
N GLU A 200 -17.45 -9.04 -9.73
CA GLU A 200 -17.38 -8.11 -8.61
C GLU A 200 -17.96 -8.78 -7.34
N MET A 201 -17.13 -8.96 -6.32
CA MET A 201 -17.55 -9.59 -5.07
C MET A 201 -16.75 -9.16 -3.85
N VAL A 202 -17.39 -9.31 -2.69
CA VAL A 202 -16.77 -9.21 -1.37
C VAL A 202 -17.02 -10.51 -0.60
N VAL A 203 -16.04 -10.91 0.21
CA VAL A 203 -16.13 -12.09 1.07
C VAL A 203 -16.26 -11.63 2.51
N ILE A 204 -17.21 -12.22 3.25
CA ILE A 204 -17.47 -11.88 4.65
C ILE A 204 -17.32 -13.13 5.51
N ASN A 205 -16.57 -13.00 6.60
CA ASN A 205 -16.42 -14.01 7.63
C ASN A 205 -17.65 -14.09 8.54
N ALA A 206 -18.78 -14.50 7.97
CA ALA A 206 -20.05 -14.57 8.66
C ALA A 206 -20.08 -15.65 9.77
N ALA A 207 -19.04 -16.49 9.87
CA ALA A 207 -18.85 -17.40 10.99
C ALA A 207 -18.26 -16.71 12.24
N ALA A 208 -17.38 -15.72 12.05
CA ALA A 208 -16.83 -14.92 13.13
C ALA A 208 -17.74 -13.74 13.48
N THR A 209 -18.36 -13.14 12.46
CA THR A 209 -19.22 -11.96 12.59
C THR A 209 -20.55 -12.25 11.88
N PRO A 210 -21.50 -12.95 12.53
CA PRO A 210 -22.76 -13.33 11.89
C PRO A 210 -23.63 -12.10 11.59
N PRO A 211 -24.59 -12.17 10.65
CA PRO A 211 -25.46 -11.04 10.30
C PRO A 211 -26.30 -10.43 11.43
N SER A 212 -26.42 -11.12 12.57
CA SER A 212 -27.05 -10.59 13.78
C SER A 212 -26.15 -9.64 14.58
N ASP A 213 -24.85 -9.62 14.30
CA ASP A 213 -23.87 -8.71 14.88
C ASP A 213 -23.81 -7.41 14.06
N PRO A 214 -23.94 -6.21 14.65
CA PRO A 214 -23.82 -4.95 13.94
C PRO A 214 -22.51 -4.79 13.14
N SER A 215 -21.43 -5.42 13.60
CA SER A 215 -20.12 -5.39 12.93
C SER A 215 -20.18 -6.05 11.54
N TYR A 216 -21.15 -6.92 11.27
CA TYR A 216 -21.34 -7.51 9.94
C TYR A 216 -21.63 -6.44 8.89
N VAL A 217 -22.54 -5.51 9.19
CA VAL A 217 -22.89 -4.42 8.27
C VAL A 217 -21.71 -3.47 8.11
N ALA A 218 -20.95 -3.22 9.18
CA ALA A 218 -19.70 -2.45 9.12
C ALA A 218 -18.73 -3.07 8.10
N THR A 219 -18.47 -4.38 8.20
CA THR A 219 -17.58 -5.09 7.28
C THR A 219 -18.10 -5.08 5.84
N VAL A 220 -19.40 -5.27 5.61
CA VAL A 220 -19.95 -5.16 4.23
C VAL A 220 -19.73 -3.75 3.66
N ILE A 221 -19.89 -2.69 4.47
CA ILE A 221 -19.62 -1.30 4.04
C ILE A 221 -18.13 -1.10 3.77
N HIS A 222 -17.26 -1.65 4.62
CA HIS A 222 -15.80 -1.64 4.48
C HIS A 222 -15.38 -2.25 3.14
N GLU A 223 -15.77 -3.50 2.87
CA GLU A 223 -15.37 -4.17 1.63
C GLU A 223 -16.00 -3.57 0.38
N MET A 224 -17.22 -3.03 0.48
CA MET A 224 -17.83 -2.30 -0.63
C MET A 224 -17.10 -1.00 -0.93
N GLN A 225 -16.56 -0.30 0.08
CA GLN A 225 -15.75 0.88 -0.14
C GLN A 225 -14.52 0.53 -1.00
N HIS A 226 -13.82 -0.57 -0.71
CA HIS A 226 -12.64 -0.97 -1.47
C HIS A 226 -12.96 -1.14 -2.95
N LEU A 227 -14.05 -1.85 -3.26
CA LEU A 227 -14.52 -2.06 -4.64
C LEU A 227 -14.79 -0.71 -5.34
N LEU A 228 -15.53 0.19 -4.70
CA LEU A 228 -15.87 1.50 -5.28
C LEU A 228 -14.63 2.37 -5.49
N GLN A 229 -13.69 2.37 -4.53
CA GLN A 229 -12.44 3.11 -4.65
C GLN A 229 -11.57 2.54 -5.76
N ARG A 230 -11.49 1.21 -5.89
CA ARG A 230 -10.78 0.51 -6.96
C ARG A 230 -11.31 0.86 -8.35
N ASN A 231 -12.60 1.17 -8.46
CA ASN A 231 -13.22 1.64 -9.70
C ASN A 231 -12.96 3.14 -10.00
N VAL A 232 -12.47 3.92 -9.02
CA VAL A 232 -11.99 5.29 -9.23
C VAL A 232 -10.52 5.32 -9.59
N LEU A 233 -9.69 4.61 -8.82
CA LEU A 233 -8.25 4.54 -8.99
C LEU A 233 -7.82 3.08 -8.91
N SER A 234 -7.07 2.61 -9.90
CA SER A 234 -6.67 1.20 -10.02
C SER A 234 -5.60 0.78 -9.01
N HIS A 235 -4.92 1.76 -8.39
CA HIS A 235 -3.75 1.56 -7.53
C HIS A 235 -3.78 2.44 -6.26
N PRO A 236 -4.84 2.41 -5.44
CA PRO A 236 -4.91 3.27 -4.27
C PRO A 236 -3.87 2.85 -3.22
N ALA A 237 -3.10 3.79 -2.67
CA ALA A 237 -2.20 3.48 -1.55
C ALA A 237 -2.98 2.91 -0.36
N THR A 238 -2.48 1.81 0.20
CA THR A 238 -3.14 1.01 1.25
C THR A 238 -3.61 1.87 2.42
N TRP A 239 -2.79 2.79 2.91
CA TRP A 239 -3.12 3.59 4.09
C TRP A 239 -4.34 4.51 3.90
N ILE A 240 -4.50 5.12 2.72
CA ILE A 240 -5.71 5.91 2.40
C ILE A 240 -6.90 5.00 2.17
N ASN A 241 -6.71 3.88 1.47
CA ASN A 241 -7.79 2.94 1.17
C ASN A 241 -8.40 2.40 2.47
N GLU A 242 -7.57 1.90 3.38
CA GLU A 242 -7.99 1.38 4.68
C GLU A 242 -8.54 2.48 5.59
N GLY A 243 -7.92 3.66 5.60
CA GLY A 243 -8.48 4.82 6.30
C GLY A 243 -9.89 5.17 5.81
N ALA A 244 -10.14 5.08 4.50
CA ALA A 244 -11.43 5.40 3.90
C ALA A 244 -12.49 4.34 4.25
N SER A 245 -12.12 3.06 4.30
CA SER A 245 -12.99 2.00 4.83
C SER A 245 -13.36 2.27 6.28
N MET A 246 -12.37 2.56 7.14
CA MET A 246 -12.59 2.82 8.55
C MET A 246 -13.45 4.08 8.78
N LEU A 247 -13.29 5.12 7.95
CA LEU A 247 -14.14 6.31 8.00
C LEU A 247 -15.56 6.00 7.50
N SER A 248 -15.72 5.09 6.53
CA SER A 248 -17.05 4.64 6.05
C SER A 248 -17.83 3.95 7.16
N GLU A 249 -17.18 3.08 7.94
CA GLU A 249 -17.79 2.45 9.12
C GLU A 249 -18.24 3.50 10.15
N GLN A 250 -17.39 4.48 10.46
CA GLN A 250 -17.74 5.54 11.42
C GLN A 250 -18.92 6.39 10.95
N ARG A 251 -18.87 6.86 9.69
CA ARG A 251 -19.89 7.76 9.13
C ARG A 251 -21.23 7.05 8.89
N SER A 252 -21.23 5.73 8.81
CA SER A 252 -22.45 4.91 8.79
C SER A 252 -22.99 4.58 10.19
N GLY A 253 -22.27 4.93 11.27
CA GLY A 253 -22.69 4.69 12.65
C GLY A 253 -22.37 3.29 13.18
N TYR A 254 -21.61 2.49 12.44
CA TYR A 254 -21.20 1.13 12.84
C TYR A 254 -19.74 1.02 13.30
N GLY A 255 -18.94 2.08 13.11
CA GLY A 255 -17.53 2.12 13.51
C GLY A 255 -17.32 2.20 15.01
N ASN A 256 -16.10 1.86 15.46
CA ASN A 256 -15.66 1.97 16.85
C ASN A 256 -14.21 2.51 16.94
N ASP A 257 -13.78 2.83 18.17
CA ASP A 257 -12.48 3.44 18.47
C ASP A 257 -11.40 2.44 18.92
N SER A 258 -11.62 1.11 18.81
CA SER A 258 -10.64 0.14 19.31
C SER A 258 -9.27 0.28 18.62
N LEU A 259 -9.26 0.39 17.29
CA LEU A 259 -8.02 0.55 16.51
C LEU A 259 -7.40 1.93 16.69
N ALA A 260 -8.24 2.98 16.79
CA ALA A 260 -7.79 4.32 17.17
C ALA A 260 -7.04 4.31 18.51
N LEU A 261 -7.52 3.57 19.51
CA LEU A 261 -6.86 3.45 20.81
C LEU A 261 -5.52 2.69 20.73
N ASP A 262 -5.39 1.71 19.85
CA ASP A 262 -4.14 0.99 19.59
C ASP A 262 -3.08 1.94 18.99
N PHE A 263 -3.46 2.78 18.02
CA PHE A 263 -2.57 3.82 17.49
C PHE A 263 -2.17 4.85 18.56
N LEU A 264 -3.10 5.34 19.37
CA LEU A 264 -2.80 6.33 20.42
C LEU A 264 -1.88 5.79 21.52
N ALA A 265 -1.75 4.47 21.64
CA ALA A 265 -0.77 3.81 22.51
C ALA A 265 0.59 3.59 21.84
N SER A 266 0.71 3.82 20.53
CA SER A 266 1.93 3.66 19.74
C SER A 266 1.99 4.69 18.59
N PRO A 267 2.06 6.00 18.92
CA PRO A 267 1.95 7.06 17.93
C PRO A 267 3.18 7.20 17.02
N ASP A 268 4.28 6.52 17.35
CA ASP A 268 5.37 6.23 16.41
C ASP A 268 5.00 5.10 15.43
N THR A 269 3.89 5.30 14.73
CA THR A 269 3.41 4.45 13.64
C THR A 269 3.38 5.29 12.38
N GLN A 270 4.17 4.90 11.38
CA GLN A 270 4.23 5.59 10.11
C GLN A 270 2.86 5.62 9.43
N LEU A 271 2.33 6.82 9.21
CA LEU A 271 1.00 7.04 8.64
C LEU A 271 0.90 6.59 7.17
N ASN A 272 1.90 6.89 6.35
CA ASN A 272 1.90 6.64 4.91
C ASN A 272 2.58 5.31 4.51
N ALA A 273 2.56 4.34 5.41
CA ALA A 273 3.05 2.98 5.16
C ALA A 273 2.14 1.96 5.84
N TRP A 274 2.36 0.70 5.52
CA TRP A 274 1.62 -0.42 6.08
C TRP A 274 2.59 -1.48 6.60
N ALA A 275 2.07 -2.44 7.36
CA ALA A 275 2.85 -3.54 7.89
C ALA A 275 2.32 -4.88 7.37
N SER A 276 3.24 -5.78 7.04
CA SER A 276 2.95 -7.10 6.49
C SER A 276 2.28 -8.07 7.47
N SER A 277 2.44 -7.85 8.79
CA SER A 277 1.89 -8.74 9.80
C SER A 277 0.56 -8.21 10.36
N PRO A 278 -0.49 -9.04 10.49
CA PRO A 278 -1.80 -8.60 10.99
C PRO A 278 -1.75 -7.92 12.36
N GLY A 279 -0.88 -8.39 13.27
CA GLY A 279 -0.75 -7.82 14.61
C GLY A 279 -0.13 -6.43 14.64
N THR A 280 0.76 -6.13 13.68
CA THR A 280 1.35 -4.79 13.53
C THR A 280 0.50 -3.88 12.64
N ALA A 281 -0.36 -4.43 11.77
CA ALA A 281 -1.25 -3.65 10.91
C ALA A 281 -2.35 -2.90 11.69
N LEU A 282 -2.80 -3.41 12.85
CA LEU A 282 -3.89 -2.82 13.65
C LEU A 282 -3.68 -1.32 13.97
N LYS A 283 -2.46 -0.94 14.35
CA LYS A 283 -2.11 0.46 14.65
C LYS A 283 -2.09 1.34 13.39
N HIS A 284 -1.83 0.78 12.20
CA HIS A 284 -1.93 1.53 10.95
C HIS A 284 -3.38 1.82 10.57
N TYR A 285 -4.30 0.87 10.79
CA TYR A 285 -5.74 1.15 10.70
C TYR A 285 -6.13 2.30 11.61
N GLY A 286 -5.70 2.27 12.88
CA GLY A 286 -5.96 3.34 13.84
C GLY A 286 -5.40 4.70 13.42
N ALA A 287 -4.18 4.74 12.89
CA ALA A 287 -3.54 5.95 12.40
C ALA A 287 -4.32 6.56 11.22
N ALA A 288 -4.58 5.76 10.18
CA ALA A 288 -5.30 6.17 8.99
C ALA A 288 -6.73 6.59 9.31
N GLN A 289 -7.40 5.82 10.16
CA GLN A 289 -8.75 6.10 10.67
C GLN A 289 -8.81 7.47 11.34
N LEU A 290 -7.90 7.77 12.28
CA LEU A 290 -7.89 9.02 13.01
C LEU A 290 -7.46 10.21 12.15
N PHE A 291 -6.52 10.01 11.23
CA PHE A 291 -6.08 11.05 10.32
C PHE A 291 -7.21 11.45 9.35
N LEU A 292 -7.90 10.49 8.72
CA LEU A 292 -9.03 10.83 7.84
C LEU A 292 -10.23 11.38 8.62
N ARG A 293 -10.46 10.94 9.87
CA ARG A 293 -11.45 11.57 10.76
C ARG A 293 -11.08 13.03 11.06
N TYR A 294 -9.80 13.32 11.31
CA TYR A 294 -9.31 14.68 11.50
C TYR A 294 -9.60 15.54 10.26
N LEU A 295 -9.21 15.08 9.07
CA LEU A 295 -9.48 15.78 7.81
C LEU A 295 -10.99 15.99 7.58
N ASP A 296 -11.81 14.96 7.77
CA ASP A 296 -13.27 15.02 7.62
C ASP A 296 -13.90 16.11 8.50
N GLN A 297 -13.44 16.26 9.74
CA GLN A 297 -13.98 17.28 10.64
C GLN A 297 -13.43 18.67 10.40
N GLN A 298 -12.16 18.79 10.01
CA GLN A 298 -11.57 20.08 9.68
C GLN A 298 -12.15 20.69 8.40
N LEU A 299 -12.66 19.84 7.50
CA LEU A 299 -13.22 20.22 6.20
C LEU A 299 -14.76 20.18 6.17
N ASP A 300 -15.42 19.92 7.30
CA ASP A 300 -16.88 19.74 7.41
C ASP A 300 -17.46 18.67 6.45
N GLY A 301 -16.65 17.66 6.16
CA GLY A 301 -16.95 16.56 5.24
C GLY A 301 -15.82 16.32 4.25
N LEU A 302 -15.27 15.10 4.23
CA LEU A 302 -14.21 14.72 3.31
C LEU A 302 -14.77 14.30 1.94
N PRO A 303 -14.35 14.92 0.82
CA PRO A 303 -14.76 14.50 -0.52
C PRO A 303 -13.94 13.27 -0.96
N MET A 304 -14.24 12.10 -0.38
CA MET A 304 -13.39 10.91 -0.51
C MET A 304 -13.12 10.49 -1.96
N GLY A 305 -14.14 10.45 -2.82
CA GLY A 305 -13.94 10.10 -4.24
C GLY A 305 -13.05 11.09 -4.99
N THR A 306 -13.04 12.37 -4.61
CA THR A 306 -12.13 13.37 -5.17
C THR A 306 -10.70 13.14 -4.71
N LEU A 307 -10.49 12.78 -3.44
CA LEU A 307 -9.16 12.43 -2.91
C LEU A 307 -8.64 11.15 -3.56
N ALA A 308 -9.49 10.13 -3.70
CA ALA A 308 -9.15 8.90 -4.42
C ALA A 308 -8.75 9.19 -5.87
N ALA A 309 -9.53 10.00 -6.60
CA ALA A 309 -9.21 10.38 -7.98
C ALA A 309 -7.94 11.24 -8.12
N ALA A 310 -7.54 11.94 -7.05
CA ALA A 310 -6.31 12.72 -6.99
C ALA A 310 -5.09 11.91 -6.53
N ASP A 311 -5.27 10.61 -6.31
CA ASP A 311 -4.26 9.70 -5.78
C ASP A 311 -3.68 10.18 -4.45
N ALA A 312 -4.53 10.60 -3.52
CA ALA A 312 -4.11 11.27 -2.28
C ALA A 312 -3.17 10.45 -1.38
N GLY A 313 -3.07 9.14 -1.61
CA GLY A 313 -2.16 8.25 -0.89
C GLY A 313 -0.69 8.40 -1.30
N ASP A 314 -0.44 8.58 -2.60
CA ASP A 314 0.89 8.75 -3.19
C ASP A 314 1.16 10.20 -3.65
N ASN A 315 0.12 11.04 -3.71
CA ASN A 315 0.16 12.47 -4.01
C ASN A 315 -0.34 13.30 -2.81
N LEU A 316 0.51 13.42 -1.78
CA LEU A 316 0.21 14.14 -0.54
C LEU A 316 -0.06 15.66 -0.74
N THR A 317 0.33 16.20 -1.89
CA THR A 317 0.00 17.59 -2.28
C THR A 317 -1.50 17.80 -2.42
N SER A 318 -2.26 16.77 -2.80
CA SER A 318 -3.73 16.85 -2.88
C SER A 318 -4.37 17.11 -1.52
N ILE A 319 -3.92 16.41 -0.47
CA ILE A 319 -4.37 16.60 0.91
C ILE A 319 -3.99 18.00 1.40
N THR A 320 -2.75 18.42 1.13
CA THR A 320 -2.26 19.76 1.50
C THR A 320 -3.10 20.85 0.83
N SER A 321 -3.35 20.72 -0.48
CA SER A 321 -4.13 21.69 -1.25
C SER A 321 -5.56 21.80 -0.73
N LEU A 322 -6.15 20.67 -0.31
CA LEU A 322 -7.48 20.66 0.28
C LEU A 322 -7.50 21.33 1.67
N MET A 323 -6.54 21.00 2.54
CA MET A 323 -6.42 21.62 3.87
C MET A 323 -6.12 23.13 3.81
N ALA A 324 -5.33 23.57 2.82
CA ALA A 324 -5.00 24.98 2.61
C ALA A 324 -6.22 25.85 2.29
N THR A 325 -7.34 25.27 1.83
CA THR A 325 -8.60 26.01 1.62
C THR A 325 -9.18 26.58 2.92
N ARG A 326 -8.91 25.92 4.05
CA ARG A 326 -9.35 26.33 5.39
C ARG A 326 -8.22 26.90 6.25
N TYR A 327 -6.98 26.44 6.02
CA TYR A 327 -5.78 26.80 6.77
C TYR A 327 -4.63 27.19 5.82
N PRO A 328 -4.61 28.42 5.27
CA PRO A 328 -3.69 28.81 4.21
C PRO A 328 -2.20 28.77 4.58
N ASP A 329 -1.87 28.69 5.87
CA ASP A 329 -0.52 28.54 6.40
C ASP A 329 -0.01 27.08 6.39
N LEU A 330 -0.90 26.10 6.20
CA LEU A 330 -0.52 24.70 5.98
C LEU A 330 -0.16 24.50 4.49
N THR A 331 1.09 24.84 4.17
CA THR A 331 1.64 24.83 2.80
C THR A 331 2.29 23.52 2.37
N SER A 332 2.41 22.56 3.29
CA SER A 332 3.01 21.24 3.06
C SER A 332 2.30 20.16 3.86
N PHE A 333 2.44 18.90 3.42
CA PHE A 333 1.87 17.76 4.14
C PHE A 333 2.49 17.59 5.53
N ASP A 334 3.80 17.87 5.67
CA ASP A 334 4.52 17.89 6.94
C ASP A 334 3.85 18.80 7.98
N GLN A 335 3.35 19.96 7.55
CA GLN A 335 2.64 20.90 8.42
C GLN A 335 1.24 20.41 8.78
N VAL A 336 0.52 19.77 7.85
CA VAL A 336 -0.78 19.13 8.13
C VAL A 336 -0.59 18.00 9.14
N PHE A 337 0.42 17.16 8.94
CA PHE A 337 0.76 16.06 9.83
C PHE A 337 1.16 16.57 11.22
N ALA A 338 2.05 17.56 11.31
CA ALA A 338 2.44 18.15 12.60
C ALA A 338 1.24 18.79 13.35
N ALA A 339 0.32 19.44 12.63
CA ALA A 339 -0.90 19.98 13.23
C ALA A 339 -1.80 18.87 13.80
N TRP A 340 -1.96 17.77 13.07
CA TRP A 340 -2.67 16.58 13.54
C TRP A 340 -1.98 15.94 14.76
N SER A 341 -0.65 15.80 14.76
CA SER A 341 0.11 15.29 15.91
C SER A 341 -0.11 16.13 17.16
N VAL A 342 -0.19 17.47 17.04
CA VAL A 342 -0.55 18.35 18.16
C VAL A 342 -2.01 18.18 18.56
N ALA A 343 -2.93 18.04 17.60
CA ALA A 343 -4.35 17.78 17.88
C ALA A 343 -4.54 16.48 18.69
N ASN A 344 -3.76 15.44 18.41
CA ASN A 344 -3.76 14.19 19.17
C ASN A 344 -3.30 14.37 20.63
N LEU A 345 -2.49 15.39 20.92
CA LEU A 345 -1.99 15.70 22.27
C LEU A 345 -2.94 16.59 23.07
N VAL A 346 -3.44 17.69 22.48
CA VAL A 346 -4.19 18.71 23.22
C VAL A 346 -5.70 18.56 23.08
N ASN A 347 -6.14 18.10 21.91
CA ASN A 347 -7.54 17.93 21.50
C ASN A 347 -8.51 19.03 21.97
N ASP A 348 -8.22 20.28 21.63
CA ASP A 348 -9.00 21.45 22.05
C ASP A 348 -9.31 22.37 20.85
N ARG A 349 -10.59 22.45 20.50
CA ARG A 349 -11.10 23.28 19.39
C ARG A 349 -11.11 24.78 19.69
N SER A 350 -10.90 25.19 20.95
CA SER A 350 -10.79 26.61 21.31
C SER A 350 -9.40 27.20 21.01
N LEU A 351 -8.41 26.34 20.77
CA LEU A 351 -7.05 26.77 20.46
C LEU A 351 -6.92 27.21 19.00
N ALA A 352 -6.21 28.32 18.79
CA ALA A 352 -5.97 28.93 17.49
C ALA A 352 -7.28 29.13 16.70
N ASP A 353 -7.40 28.50 15.54
CA ASP A 353 -8.55 28.55 14.64
C ASP A 353 -9.34 27.23 14.61
N GLY A 354 -9.19 26.41 15.66
CA GLY A 354 -9.87 25.14 15.86
C GLY A 354 -9.12 23.91 15.37
N ARG A 355 -8.00 24.08 14.65
CA ARG A 355 -7.24 22.98 14.02
C ARG A 355 -6.61 21.96 14.97
N TYR A 356 -6.63 22.22 16.28
CA TYR A 356 -6.02 21.37 17.30
C TYR A 356 -7.05 20.56 18.10
N GLY A 357 -8.27 20.36 17.56
CA GLY A 357 -9.26 19.50 18.17
C GLY A 357 -10.19 18.81 17.15
N TYR A 358 -10.57 17.58 17.45
CA TYR A 358 -11.51 16.77 16.69
C TYR A 358 -12.14 15.70 17.61
N ASP A 359 -13.02 14.85 17.07
CA ASP A 359 -13.59 13.73 17.84
C ASP A 359 -12.56 12.61 18.04
N LEU A 360 -11.74 12.79 19.07
CA LEU A 360 -10.67 11.89 19.46
C LEU A 360 -11.11 11.14 20.73
N PRO A 361 -10.99 9.80 20.79
CA PRO A 361 -11.48 9.02 21.94
C PRO A 361 -10.75 9.37 23.25
N ARG A 362 -9.45 9.68 23.17
CA ARG A 362 -8.68 10.28 24.26
C ARG A 362 -7.41 10.94 23.71
N PRO A 363 -6.91 12.02 24.34
CA PRO A 363 -5.60 12.56 24.02
C PRO A 363 -4.47 11.56 24.29
N ILE A 364 -3.37 11.72 23.55
CA ILE A 364 -2.10 11.02 23.77
C ILE A 364 -1.54 11.39 25.14
N VAL A 365 -0.96 10.40 25.80
CA VAL A 365 -0.18 10.60 27.03
C VAL A 365 1.29 10.71 26.64
N PRO A 366 1.94 11.87 26.82
CA PRO A 366 3.34 12.05 26.49
C PRO A 366 4.26 11.30 27.45
N GLU A 367 5.42 10.87 26.97
CA GLU A 367 6.44 10.20 27.76
C GLU A 367 7.29 11.20 28.55
N PRO A 368 7.63 10.94 29.83
CA PRO A 368 8.51 11.83 30.59
C PRO A 368 9.91 11.94 29.97
N ALA A 369 10.31 13.16 29.62
CA ALA A 369 11.65 13.45 29.11
C ALA A 369 12.71 13.23 30.20
N GLN A 370 13.87 12.70 29.79
CA GLN A 370 15.00 12.49 30.69
C GLN A 370 15.90 13.75 30.73
N SER A 371 16.58 13.96 31.85
CA SER A 371 17.48 15.12 32.04
C SER A 371 18.89 14.92 31.48
N SER A 372 19.22 13.73 30.99
CA SER A 372 20.52 13.39 30.40
C SER A 372 20.38 13.06 28.92
N GLU A 373 21.46 13.12 28.16
CA GLU A 373 21.47 12.80 26.72
C GLU A 373 20.73 11.49 26.42
N GLN A 374 19.71 11.56 25.58
CA GLN A 374 19.01 10.40 25.04
C GLN A 374 19.28 10.27 23.55
N LYS A 375 19.31 9.03 23.07
CA LYS A 375 19.37 8.68 21.64
C LYS A 375 18.20 7.77 21.34
N LEU A 376 17.38 8.19 20.39
CA LEU A 376 16.10 7.58 20.04
C LEU A 376 15.99 7.50 18.52
N ASN A 377 15.03 6.72 18.05
CA ASN A 377 14.62 6.71 16.65
C ASN A 377 13.12 6.92 16.55
N ILE A 378 12.67 7.31 15.38
CA ILE A 378 11.26 7.56 15.07
C ILE A 378 11.00 7.19 13.62
N GLN A 379 9.83 6.62 13.35
CA GLN A 379 9.39 6.33 12.00
C GLN A 379 9.02 7.61 11.25
N GLN A 380 9.18 7.60 9.92
CA GLN A 380 8.68 8.71 9.11
C GLN A 380 7.16 8.81 9.27
N PHE A 381 6.63 10.02 9.34
CA PHE A 381 5.24 10.28 9.68
C PHE A 381 4.76 9.49 10.91
N GLY A 382 5.66 9.29 11.89
CA GLY A 382 5.38 8.93 13.27
C GLY A 382 5.47 10.15 14.19
N SER A 383 5.08 10.00 15.45
CA SER A 383 5.09 11.09 16.43
C SER A 383 5.63 10.64 17.80
N ASP A 384 6.69 11.31 18.27
CA ASP A 384 7.16 11.23 19.65
C ASP A 384 6.67 12.42 20.46
N TYR A 385 6.36 12.20 21.74
CA TYR A 385 5.82 13.20 22.65
C TYR A 385 6.62 13.21 23.95
N LEU A 386 7.55 14.17 24.08
CA LEU A 386 8.43 14.26 25.24
C LEU A 386 7.95 15.34 26.22
N ALA A 387 7.50 14.93 27.41
CA ALA A 387 7.02 15.81 28.47
C ALA A 387 8.14 16.26 29.42
N PHE A 388 8.31 17.57 29.54
CA PHE A 388 9.22 18.22 30.47
C PHE A 388 8.41 18.81 31.64
N GLU A 389 8.44 18.13 32.79
CA GLU A 389 7.72 18.56 33.99
C GLU A 389 8.23 19.90 34.55
N PRO A 390 7.41 20.72 35.24
CA PRO A 390 7.84 22.02 35.76
C PRO A 390 9.11 21.96 36.63
N ALA A 391 10.03 22.91 36.41
CA ALA A 391 11.25 23.07 37.20
C ALA A 391 11.41 24.52 37.69
N ALA A 392 12.02 24.73 38.85
CA ALA A 392 12.17 26.08 39.45
C ALA A 392 13.12 27.01 38.66
N PHE A 393 13.82 26.47 37.67
CA PHE A 393 14.79 27.16 36.83
C PHE A 393 14.44 26.95 35.36
N GLU A 394 14.95 27.84 34.51
CA GLU A 394 14.87 27.73 33.06
C GLU A 394 15.62 26.47 32.60
N ARG A 395 15.18 25.82 31.52
CA ARG A 395 15.89 24.68 30.94
C ARG A 395 16.14 24.91 29.47
N THR A 396 17.36 24.67 29.03
CA THR A 396 17.71 24.60 27.62
C THR A 396 17.56 23.17 27.14
N VAL A 397 16.85 22.96 26.03
CA VAL A 397 16.81 21.68 25.31
C VAL A 397 17.63 21.83 24.04
N GLU A 398 18.67 21.03 23.94
CA GLU A 398 19.48 20.86 22.74
C GLU A 398 19.03 19.58 22.04
N TRP A 399 18.67 19.68 20.76
CA TRP A 399 18.15 18.57 19.97
C TRP A 399 18.94 18.44 18.67
N GLN A 400 19.20 17.21 18.24
CA GLN A 400 19.91 16.88 17.01
C GLN A 400 19.28 15.64 16.36
N GLY A 401 18.75 15.80 15.15
CA GLY A 401 18.34 14.71 14.27
C GLY A 401 19.34 14.44 13.16
N ASN A 402 19.28 13.26 12.55
CA ASN A 402 20.03 12.97 11.34
C ASN A 402 19.66 13.92 10.19
N ASN A 403 20.62 14.22 9.30
CA ASN A 403 20.39 15.04 8.11
C ASN A 403 20.01 14.22 6.87
N THR A 404 20.19 12.90 6.94
CA THR A 404 19.90 11.96 5.85
C THR A 404 19.31 10.67 6.39
N VAL A 405 18.56 9.97 5.55
CA VAL A 405 17.96 8.67 5.85
C VAL A 405 18.07 7.76 4.60
N PRO A 406 18.32 6.45 4.74
CA PRO A 406 18.27 5.54 3.60
C PRO A 406 16.87 5.42 3.01
N ILE A 407 16.77 5.05 1.73
CA ILE A 407 15.50 4.77 1.04
C ILE A 407 15.00 3.37 1.43
N PHE A 408 15.93 2.43 1.58
CA PHE A 408 15.68 1.04 1.95
C PHE A 408 16.87 0.49 2.78
N ALA A 409 16.61 -0.53 3.60
CA ALA A 409 17.54 -1.09 4.60
C ALA A 409 18.86 -1.71 4.08
N ALA A 410 19.14 -1.68 2.77
CA ALA A 410 20.40 -2.16 2.24
C ALA A 410 21.55 -1.16 2.50
N ASP A 411 22.77 -1.67 2.59
CA ASP A 411 23.96 -0.82 2.72
C ASP A 411 24.04 0.22 1.58
N VAL A 412 24.42 1.45 1.93
CA VAL A 412 24.72 2.51 0.98
C VAL A 412 25.88 2.08 0.09
N THR A 413 25.62 1.91 -1.20
CA THR A 413 26.67 1.54 -2.16
C THR A 413 27.33 2.80 -2.75
N ASN A 414 28.63 2.75 -3.03
CA ASN A 414 29.33 3.84 -3.73
C ASN A 414 28.93 3.95 -5.22
N SER A 415 28.33 2.88 -5.76
CA SER A 415 27.76 2.79 -7.10
C SER A 415 26.35 3.37 -7.16
N ALA A 416 25.93 3.80 -8.35
CA ALA A 416 24.52 4.10 -8.59
C ALA A 416 23.72 2.78 -8.62
N THR A 417 22.61 2.75 -7.89
CA THR A 417 21.67 1.64 -7.82
C THR A 417 20.40 2.01 -8.56
N TRP A 418 19.86 1.10 -9.36
CA TRP A 418 18.50 1.20 -9.86
C TRP A 418 17.55 0.64 -8.80
N TRP A 419 16.64 1.47 -8.31
CA TRP A 419 15.61 1.09 -7.37
C TRP A 419 14.26 1.09 -8.07
N SER A 420 13.44 0.05 -7.85
CA SER A 420 12.13 -0.09 -8.49
C SER A 420 11.10 0.92 -8.01
N GLY A 421 11.34 1.55 -6.87
CA GLY A 421 10.27 2.21 -6.13
C GLY A 421 9.46 1.25 -5.26
N ARG A 422 8.58 1.82 -4.44
CA ARG A 422 7.57 1.12 -3.62
C ARG A 422 6.17 1.63 -3.88
N GLY A 423 5.14 0.79 -3.81
CA GLY A 423 3.75 1.20 -3.98
C GLY A 423 2.85 0.03 -4.31
N ASP A 424 1.54 0.26 -4.22
CA ASP A 424 0.51 -0.77 -4.38
C ASP A 424 0.01 -0.81 -5.84
N ALA A 425 -0.44 -1.98 -6.29
CA ALA A 425 -1.08 -2.27 -7.58
C ALA A 425 -0.37 -1.65 -8.80
N ARG A 426 0.96 -1.74 -8.81
CA ARG A 426 1.83 -1.10 -9.81
C ARG A 426 2.79 -2.08 -10.47
N VAL A 427 3.28 -1.68 -11.64
CA VAL A 427 4.33 -2.39 -12.39
C VAL A 427 5.49 -1.44 -12.63
N SER A 428 6.71 -1.89 -12.30
CA SER A 428 7.94 -1.15 -12.57
C SER A 428 8.83 -1.96 -13.49
N THR A 429 9.45 -1.33 -14.47
CA THR A 429 10.34 -1.99 -15.43
C THR A 429 11.66 -1.28 -15.61
N LEU A 430 12.72 -2.06 -15.84
CA LEU A 430 14.04 -1.58 -16.23
C LEU A 430 14.49 -2.35 -17.46
N THR A 431 14.54 -1.68 -18.61
CA THR A 431 14.70 -2.33 -19.93
C THR A 431 16.00 -1.89 -20.62
N THR A 432 16.66 -2.80 -21.32
CA THR A 432 17.71 -2.48 -22.30
C THR A 432 17.52 -3.30 -23.56
N ALA A 433 17.81 -2.71 -24.72
CA ALA A 433 17.94 -3.41 -25.98
C ALA A 433 19.43 -3.69 -26.26
N LEU A 434 19.75 -4.86 -26.81
CA LEU A 434 21.12 -5.18 -27.23
C LEU A 434 21.18 -6.18 -28.37
N GLN A 435 22.29 -6.17 -29.09
CA GLN A 435 22.69 -7.27 -29.97
C GLN A 435 23.63 -8.20 -29.20
N VAL A 436 23.25 -9.46 -29.03
CA VAL A 436 24.13 -10.43 -28.37
C VAL A 436 25.26 -10.81 -29.32
N PRO A 437 26.53 -10.78 -28.89
CA PRO A 437 27.65 -11.25 -29.70
C PRO A 437 27.41 -12.69 -30.18
N SER A 438 27.87 -13.01 -31.40
CA SER A 438 27.74 -14.36 -31.96
C SER A 438 28.49 -15.43 -31.16
N THR A 439 29.46 -15.03 -30.34
CA THR A 439 30.20 -15.89 -29.41
C THR A 439 29.47 -16.15 -28.09
N GLY A 440 28.32 -15.52 -27.86
CA GLY A 440 27.64 -15.48 -26.57
C GLY A 440 28.10 -14.29 -25.70
N SER A 441 27.41 -14.11 -24.58
CA SER A 441 27.66 -13.05 -23.57
C SER A 441 27.04 -13.47 -22.23
N SER A 442 27.32 -12.72 -21.17
CA SER A 442 26.66 -12.86 -19.88
C SER A 442 26.19 -11.51 -19.34
N LEU A 443 25.08 -11.50 -18.61
CA LEU A 443 24.60 -10.40 -17.78
C LEU A 443 25.02 -10.66 -16.34
N SER A 444 25.64 -9.69 -15.67
CA SER A 444 26.02 -9.77 -14.25
C SER A 444 25.46 -8.57 -13.49
N TYR A 445 24.97 -8.79 -12.28
CA TYR A 445 24.41 -7.76 -11.40
C TYR A 445 24.40 -8.20 -9.94
N GLN A 446 24.27 -7.22 -9.06
CA GLN A 446 23.95 -7.40 -7.65
C GLN A 446 22.48 -7.08 -7.42
N ARG A 447 21.80 -7.91 -6.64
CA ARG A 447 20.37 -7.77 -6.35
C ARG A 447 20.13 -7.71 -4.85
N TRP A 448 19.24 -6.83 -4.43
CA TRP A 448 18.63 -6.78 -3.10
C TRP A 448 17.13 -6.57 -3.28
N PHE A 449 16.30 -7.20 -2.47
CA PHE A 449 14.86 -7.00 -2.55
C PHE A 449 14.16 -7.28 -1.23
N ASP A 450 13.04 -6.58 -1.04
CA ASP A 450 12.04 -6.85 -0.03
C ASP A 450 10.67 -6.68 -0.71
N LEU A 451 9.97 -7.79 -0.86
CA LEU A 451 8.71 -7.94 -1.59
C LEU A 451 7.73 -8.74 -0.74
N GLU A 452 6.43 -8.48 -0.88
CA GLU A 452 5.44 -9.33 -0.24
C GLU A 452 5.53 -10.79 -0.73
N GLN A 453 5.75 -11.70 0.22
CA GLN A 453 5.90 -13.13 -0.06
C GLN A 453 4.63 -13.69 -0.72
N ASP A 454 4.81 -14.27 -1.90
CA ASP A 454 3.82 -14.94 -2.73
C ASP A 454 2.79 -14.02 -3.43
N TYR A 455 2.80 -12.71 -3.18
CA TYR A 455 1.92 -11.72 -3.81
C TYR A 455 2.68 -10.81 -4.78
N ASP A 456 3.78 -10.23 -4.30
CA ASP A 456 4.67 -9.38 -5.08
C ASP A 456 5.78 -10.20 -5.73
N TYR A 457 6.05 -9.93 -7.01
CA TYR A 457 7.11 -10.63 -7.73
C TYR A 457 7.98 -9.70 -8.55
N ALA A 458 9.28 -9.95 -8.49
CA ALA A 458 10.24 -9.43 -9.43
C ALA A 458 10.67 -10.49 -10.45
N TYR A 459 10.95 -10.07 -11.69
CA TYR A 459 11.32 -10.97 -12.77
C TYR A 459 12.49 -10.43 -13.58
N LEU A 460 13.32 -11.32 -14.12
CA LEU A 460 14.15 -11.04 -15.29
C LEU A 460 13.54 -11.74 -16.50
N SER A 461 13.51 -11.06 -17.64
CA SER A 461 12.88 -11.59 -18.85
C SER A 461 13.59 -11.15 -20.12
N VAL A 462 13.32 -11.88 -21.21
CA VAL A 462 13.78 -11.58 -22.56
C VAL A 462 12.61 -11.39 -23.50
N SER A 463 12.76 -10.49 -24.46
CA SER A 463 11.89 -10.36 -25.62
C SER A 463 12.70 -10.46 -26.91
N LEU A 464 12.14 -11.17 -27.90
CA LEU A 464 12.70 -11.37 -29.24
C LEU A 464 11.92 -10.61 -30.34
N ASP A 465 10.88 -9.89 -29.95
CA ASP A 465 9.90 -9.27 -30.85
C ASP A 465 9.66 -7.79 -30.52
N GLN A 466 10.74 -7.10 -30.13
CA GLN A 466 10.72 -5.68 -29.78
C GLN A 466 9.78 -5.34 -28.62
N GLY A 467 9.64 -6.27 -27.66
CA GLY A 467 8.96 -6.03 -26.39
C GLY A 467 7.47 -6.31 -26.44
N GLN A 468 6.98 -6.87 -27.55
CA GLN A 468 5.59 -7.30 -27.70
C GLN A 468 5.27 -8.48 -26.80
N THR A 469 6.21 -9.41 -26.63
CA THR A 469 6.06 -10.52 -25.69
C THR A 469 7.34 -10.82 -24.92
N TRP A 470 7.17 -11.40 -23.74
CA TRP A 470 8.22 -11.64 -22.76
C TRP A 470 8.25 -13.08 -22.27
N GLN A 471 9.46 -13.59 -22.07
CA GLN A 471 9.70 -14.89 -21.48
C GLN A 471 10.58 -14.71 -20.24
N ALA A 472 10.16 -15.25 -19.09
CA ALA A 472 10.99 -15.27 -17.89
C ALA A 472 12.31 -16.01 -18.13
N ILE A 473 13.39 -15.42 -17.62
CA ILE A 473 14.67 -16.08 -17.45
C ILE A 473 14.73 -16.57 -16.01
N ALA A 474 14.68 -17.89 -15.82
CA ALA A 474 14.82 -18.49 -14.49
C ALA A 474 16.26 -18.33 -13.99
N THR A 475 16.39 -17.94 -12.72
CA THR A 475 17.66 -17.93 -11.98
C THR A 475 17.61 -18.94 -10.85
N GLN A 476 18.73 -19.18 -10.16
CA GLN A 476 18.76 -20.11 -9.04
C GLN A 476 17.82 -19.68 -7.90
N ALA A 477 17.62 -18.38 -7.71
CA ALA A 477 16.74 -17.82 -6.68
C ALA A 477 15.27 -17.72 -7.11
N SER A 478 14.93 -18.01 -8.37
CA SER A 478 13.56 -17.88 -8.88
C SER A 478 12.67 -19.05 -8.45
N THR A 479 11.38 -18.79 -8.24
CA THR A 479 10.34 -19.80 -7.98
C THR A 479 9.22 -19.72 -9.01
N GLY A 480 8.63 -20.87 -9.34
CA GLY A 480 7.39 -20.98 -10.12
C GLY A 480 6.16 -21.24 -9.24
N ALA A 481 6.30 -21.21 -7.91
CA ALA A 481 5.17 -21.38 -7.00
C ALA A 481 4.15 -20.25 -7.22
N ASN A 482 2.86 -20.61 -7.25
CA ASN A 482 1.78 -19.67 -7.48
C ASN A 482 0.59 -19.98 -6.55
N PRO A 483 0.75 -19.86 -5.22
CA PRO A 483 -0.25 -20.31 -4.26
C PRO A 483 -1.54 -19.47 -4.32
N VAL A 484 -1.44 -18.20 -4.73
CA VAL A 484 -2.57 -17.25 -4.79
C VAL A 484 -2.97 -16.80 -6.20
N GLY A 485 -2.32 -17.32 -7.25
CA GLY A 485 -2.67 -17.01 -8.63
C GLY A 485 -1.98 -15.78 -9.23
N LEU A 486 -1.06 -15.14 -8.50
CA LEU A 486 -0.39 -13.90 -8.89
C LEU A 486 0.99 -14.06 -9.55
N ASN A 487 1.61 -15.24 -9.48
CA ASN A 487 2.89 -15.46 -10.14
C ASN A 487 2.71 -15.79 -11.63
N ILE A 488 3.29 -14.96 -12.50
CA ILE A 488 3.20 -15.11 -13.96
C ILE A 488 4.41 -15.82 -14.60
N GLY A 489 5.40 -16.27 -13.81
CA GLY A 489 6.59 -16.92 -14.35
C GLY A 489 7.61 -17.39 -13.29
N ALA A 490 8.90 -17.36 -13.64
CA ALA A 490 9.98 -17.66 -12.71
C ALA A 490 10.37 -16.38 -11.95
N GLY A 491 9.68 -16.10 -10.85
CA GLY A 491 9.78 -14.84 -10.10
C GLY A 491 10.61 -14.94 -8.83
N TRP A 492 11.01 -13.78 -8.31
CA TRP A 492 11.54 -13.59 -6.97
C TRP A 492 10.48 -12.94 -6.10
N THR A 493 10.27 -13.46 -4.89
CA THR A 493 9.29 -12.97 -3.93
C THR A 493 9.81 -13.17 -2.49
N GLY A 494 9.28 -12.44 -1.52
CA GLY A 494 9.76 -12.42 -0.14
C GLY A 494 10.90 -11.44 0.09
N GLN A 495 11.71 -11.69 1.12
CA GLN A 495 12.77 -10.78 1.55
C GLN A 495 14.17 -11.38 1.39
N GLN A 496 15.13 -10.54 0.99
CA GLN A 496 16.55 -10.85 0.98
C GLN A 496 17.34 -9.76 1.73
N THR A 497 17.91 -10.12 2.87
CA THR A 497 18.55 -9.18 3.82
C THR A 497 19.97 -8.74 3.44
N SER A 498 20.49 -9.15 2.28
CA SER A 498 21.84 -8.78 1.82
C SER A 498 21.90 -8.75 0.30
N TRP A 499 22.88 -8.04 -0.26
CA TRP A 499 23.16 -8.06 -1.70
C TRP A 499 23.61 -9.45 -2.14
N GLN A 500 23.03 -9.95 -3.24
CA GLN A 500 23.39 -11.24 -3.85
C GLN A 500 23.79 -11.04 -5.31
N ALA A 501 24.91 -11.66 -5.68
CA ALA A 501 25.43 -11.60 -7.04
C ALA A 501 24.76 -12.64 -7.92
N GLU A 502 24.36 -12.23 -9.12
CA GLU A 502 23.74 -13.08 -10.12
C GLU A 502 24.51 -12.99 -11.43
N THR A 503 24.55 -14.09 -12.18
CA THR A 503 25.08 -14.11 -13.54
C THR A 503 24.21 -14.98 -14.42
N VAL A 504 23.79 -14.40 -15.55
CA VAL A 504 22.86 -15.01 -16.48
C VAL A 504 23.55 -15.19 -17.83
N ASP A 505 23.55 -16.43 -18.32
CA ASP A 505 24.08 -16.77 -19.64
C ASP A 505 23.14 -16.30 -20.75
N LEU A 506 23.67 -15.49 -21.67
CA LEU A 506 22.95 -14.98 -22.84
C LEU A 506 23.30 -15.74 -24.12
N THR A 507 24.18 -16.74 -24.06
CA THR A 507 24.55 -17.61 -25.18
C THR A 507 23.37 -18.22 -25.93
N PRO A 508 22.23 -18.58 -25.30
CA PRO A 508 21.04 -19.04 -26.03
C PRO A 508 20.52 -18.08 -27.10
N TRP A 509 20.84 -16.78 -26.99
CA TRP A 509 20.46 -15.74 -27.94
C TRP A 509 21.65 -15.18 -28.73
N ALA A 510 22.78 -15.89 -28.78
CA ALA A 510 23.98 -15.45 -29.50
C ALA A 510 23.65 -15.06 -30.96
N GLY A 511 24.10 -13.87 -31.37
CA GLY A 511 23.84 -13.32 -32.70
C GLY A 511 22.44 -12.73 -32.91
N GLN A 512 21.57 -12.70 -31.90
CA GLN A 512 20.22 -12.13 -31.99
C GLN A 512 20.14 -10.73 -31.38
N HIS A 513 19.21 -9.93 -31.90
CA HIS A 513 18.77 -8.68 -31.27
C HIS A 513 17.69 -9.02 -30.23
N ILE A 514 17.91 -8.66 -28.98
CA ILE A 514 16.99 -8.95 -27.87
C ILE A 514 16.71 -7.70 -27.05
N GLN A 515 15.64 -7.73 -26.27
CA GLN A 515 15.47 -6.86 -25.10
C GLN A 515 15.53 -7.67 -23.82
N LEU A 516 16.23 -7.15 -22.83
CA LEU A 516 16.21 -7.65 -21.46
C LEU A 516 15.42 -6.68 -20.60
N ARG A 517 14.60 -7.21 -19.69
CA ARG A 517 13.80 -6.40 -18.77
C ARG A 517 13.72 -7.01 -17.40
N PHE A 518 14.02 -6.20 -16.40
CA PHE A 518 13.61 -6.45 -15.02
C PHE A 518 12.20 -5.91 -14.80
N TRP A 519 11.40 -6.65 -14.08
CA TRP A 519 10.04 -6.28 -13.67
C TRP A 519 9.95 -6.32 -12.15
N VAL A 520 9.11 -5.45 -11.60
CA VAL A 520 8.48 -5.62 -10.29
C VAL A 520 6.99 -5.45 -10.52
N ILE A 521 6.21 -6.44 -10.11
CA ILE A 521 4.74 -6.45 -10.22
C ILE A 521 4.22 -6.60 -8.80
N ASN A 522 3.63 -5.53 -8.29
CA ASN A 522 3.05 -5.50 -6.95
C ASN A 522 1.57 -5.86 -7.01
N ASP A 523 1.05 -6.51 -5.97
CA ASP A 523 -0.37 -6.79 -5.81
C ASP A 523 -1.13 -5.58 -5.22
N GLU A 524 -2.37 -5.74 -4.72
CA GLU A 524 -3.19 -4.59 -4.30
C GLU A 524 -2.82 -4.01 -2.93
N ALA A 525 -2.27 -4.81 -2.02
CA ALA A 525 -1.78 -4.42 -0.70
C ALA A 525 -1.15 -5.66 -0.04
N TYR A 526 -0.02 -5.59 0.67
CA TYR A 526 0.76 -4.40 1.06
C TYR A 526 2.04 -4.30 0.24
N ASN A 527 2.60 -3.09 0.07
CA ASN A 527 3.92 -2.94 -0.55
C ASN A 527 5.11 -2.87 0.43
N ALA A 528 6.14 -3.65 0.13
CA ALA A 528 7.47 -3.57 0.73
C ALA A 528 8.40 -2.61 -0.05
N PRO A 529 9.65 -2.36 0.41
CA PRO A 529 10.59 -1.45 -0.26
C PRO A 529 10.95 -1.75 -1.71
N GLY A 530 10.67 -2.96 -2.24
CA GLY A 530 10.83 -3.29 -3.66
C GLY A 530 12.17 -3.93 -4.02
N LEU A 531 12.62 -3.72 -5.26
CA LEU A 531 13.83 -4.29 -5.84
C LEU A 531 14.91 -3.22 -6.03
N ALA A 532 16.15 -3.56 -5.67
CA ALA A 532 17.33 -2.76 -5.96
C ALA A 532 18.35 -3.57 -6.77
N LEU A 533 18.91 -2.97 -7.82
CA LEU A 533 19.88 -3.55 -8.73
C LEU A 533 21.12 -2.66 -8.83
N SER A 534 22.29 -3.20 -8.52
CA SER A 534 23.59 -2.51 -8.64
C SER A 534 24.56 -3.32 -9.51
N ASP A 535 25.66 -2.69 -9.93
CA ASP A 535 26.72 -3.30 -10.75
C ASP A 535 26.23 -4.03 -12.02
N LEU A 536 25.20 -3.46 -12.64
CA LEU A 536 24.52 -4.03 -13.80
C LEU A 536 25.38 -3.92 -15.07
N THR A 537 25.96 -5.05 -15.49
CA THR A 537 26.95 -5.12 -16.59
C THR A 537 26.64 -6.25 -17.56
N ILE A 538 26.97 -6.06 -18.85
CA ILE A 538 26.88 -7.11 -19.87
C ILE A 538 28.25 -7.28 -20.51
N ALA A 539 28.78 -8.50 -20.51
CA ALA A 539 30.15 -8.78 -20.96
C ALA A 539 30.39 -8.30 -22.41
N GLY A 540 31.38 -7.41 -22.59
CA GLY A 540 31.73 -6.87 -23.90
C GLY A 540 30.73 -5.85 -24.48
N LEU A 541 29.74 -5.40 -23.70
CA LEU A 541 28.72 -4.43 -24.14
C LEU A 541 28.57 -3.29 -23.12
N THR A 542 28.03 -2.15 -23.59
CA THR A 542 27.68 -1.00 -22.73
C THR A 542 26.19 -0.71 -22.91
N PRO A 543 25.32 -1.38 -22.13
CA PRO A 543 23.87 -1.24 -22.29
C PRO A 543 23.37 0.14 -21.82
N GLU A 544 22.36 0.66 -22.52
CA GLU A 544 21.58 1.81 -22.08
C GLU A 544 20.29 1.32 -21.44
N TRP A 545 20.19 1.48 -20.11
CA TRP A 545 19.05 1.06 -19.32
C TRP A 545 18.02 2.18 -19.19
N GLN A 546 16.76 1.86 -19.47
CA GLN A 546 15.62 2.75 -19.42
C GLN A 546 14.64 2.26 -18.34
N GLY A 547 14.43 3.08 -17.31
CA GLY A 547 13.48 2.81 -16.24
C GLY A 547 12.10 3.39 -16.54
N ALA A 548 11.05 2.63 -16.22
CA ALA A 548 9.69 3.12 -16.01
C ALA A 548 9.26 2.65 -14.62
N GLY A 549 9.10 3.56 -13.66
CA GLY A 549 9.03 3.24 -12.24
C GLY A 549 10.40 3.08 -11.56
N PHE A 550 11.42 2.60 -12.29
CA PHE A 550 12.78 2.51 -11.76
C PHE A 550 13.51 3.85 -11.78
N VAL A 551 14.19 4.18 -10.68
CA VAL A 551 15.00 5.39 -10.52
C VAL A 551 16.43 5.06 -10.10
N ARG A 552 17.41 5.86 -10.56
CA ARG A 552 18.80 5.74 -10.11
C ARG A 552 19.00 6.52 -8.82
N VAL A 553 19.47 5.85 -7.78
CA VAL A 553 19.71 6.41 -6.45
C VAL A 553 21.04 5.91 -5.87
N ARG A 554 21.52 6.57 -4.82
CA ARG A 554 22.61 6.09 -3.95
C ARG A 554 22.09 5.66 -2.57
N ASN A 555 20.80 5.37 -2.47
CA ASN A 555 20.12 4.96 -1.24
C ASN A 555 20.25 5.98 -0.09
N GLN A 556 20.10 7.28 -0.39
CA GLN A 556 20.06 8.34 0.62
C GLN A 556 19.07 9.44 0.22
N LEU A 557 18.26 9.89 1.16
CA LEU A 557 17.37 11.05 1.07
C LEU A 557 17.76 12.10 2.11
N ALA A 558 17.36 13.34 1.88
CA ALA A 558 17.43 14.38 2.90
C ALA A 558 16.40 14.05 3.99
N GLN A 559 16.80 14.11 5.25
CA GLN A 559 15.88 13.89 6.38
C GLN A 559 15.18 15.19 6.75
N ARG A 560 13.85 15.17 6.80
CA ARG A 560 13.01 16.30 7.22
C ARG A 560 12.49 16.11 8.65
N TRP A 561 12.36 17.22 9.38
CA TRP A 561 11.96 17.24 10.79
C TRP A 561 10.96 18.37 11.06
N MET A 562 9.87 18.05 11.75
CA MET A 562 8.94 19.03 12.32
C MET A 562 9.00 18.93 13.84
N LEU A 563 9.38 20.03 14.50
CA LEU A 563 9.44 20.13 15.94
C LEU A 563 8.42 21.16 16.41
N THR A 564 7.52 20.75 17.32
CA THR A 564 6.52 21.66 17.90
C THR A 564 6.54 21.58 19.42
N ALA A 565 6.73 22.71 20.09
CA ALA A 565 6.59 22.81 21.53
C ALA A 565 5.18 23.24 21.92
N VAL A 566 4.61 22.52 22.88
CA VAL A 566 3.36 22.85 23.56
C VAL A 566 3.69 23.23 25.00
N LEU A 567 3.66 24.52 25.29
CA LEU A 567 3.94 25.09 26.61
C LEU A 567 2.63 25.26 27.40
N TYR A 568 2.68 24.89 28.68
CA TYR A 568 1.59 25.09 29.63
C TYR A 568 2.08 26.05 30.71
N ASP A 569 1.42 27.20 30.82
CA ASP A 569 1.70 28.13 31.90
C ASP A 569 1.09 27.66 33.24
N GLN A 570 1.32 28.42 34.32
CA GLN A 570 0.84 28.08 35.66
C GLN A 570 -0.70 28.08 35.79
N THR A 571 -1.41 28.70 34.86
CA THR A 571 -2.87 28.73 34.79
C THR A 571 -3.44 27.58 33.95
N GLY A 572 -2.58 26.84 33.25
CA GLY A 572 -2.94 25.81 32.29
C GLY A 572 -3.15 26.34 30.87
N ALA A 573 -2.89 27.63 30.61
CA ALA A 573 -3.01 28.17 29.26
C ALA A 573 -1.95 27.58 28.34
N ILE A 574 -2.37 27.21 27.13
CA ILE A 574 -1.55 26.50 26.16
C ILE A 574 -0.97 27.49 25.15
N LYS A 575 0.33 27.41 24.92
CA LYS A 575 1.02 28.08 23.81
C LYS A 575 1.71 27.04 22.92
N ILE A 576 1.36 27.04 21.64
CA ILE A 576 1.92 26.14 20.63
C ILE A 576 2.93 26.94 19.80
N MET A 577 4.13 26.39 19.59
CA MET A 577 5.17 27.04 18.81
C MET A 577 6.03 26.03 18.02
N SER A 578 6.21 26.27 16.73
CA SER A 578 7.17 25.52 15.93
C SER A 578 8.60 25.90 16.32
N ILE A 579 9.47 24.91 16.39
CA ILE A 579 10.90 25.08 16.67
C ILE A 579 11.66 24.86 15.35
N PRO A 580 12.30 25.90 14.80
CA PRO A 580 13.06 25.74 13.57
C PRO A 580 14.29 24.85 13.80
N THR A 581 14.65 24.07 12.79
CA THR A 581 15.90 23.32 12.75
C THR A 581 16.89 24.01 11.82
N ASP A 582 18.17 23.96 12.16
CA ASP A 582 19.31 24.39 11.33
C ASP A 582 20.28 23.21 11.19
N ASN A 583 20.39 22.65 9.99
CA ASN A 583 21.22 21.46 9.71
C ASN A 583 20.98 20.30 10.70
N GLY A 584 19.69 20.02 10.95
CA GLY A 584 19.25 18.95 11.85
C GLY A 584 19.41 19.29 13.33
N LYS A 585 19.78 20.52 13.70
CA LYS A 585 19.91 20.97 15.09
C LYS A 585 18.80 21.91 15.48
N ALA A 586 18.32 21.81 16.72
CA ALA A 586 17.45 22.79 17.32
C ALA A 586 17.89 23.08 18.75
N ARG A 587 17.68 24.33 19.18
CA ARG A 587 17.89 24.75 20.57
C ARG A 587 16.72 25.62 20.98
N TRP A 588 16.10 25.28 22.10
CA TRP A 588 14.99 26.05 22.64
C TRP A 588 14.98 26.03 24.16
N VAL A 589 14.16 26.91 24.74
CA VAL A 589 14.17 27.20 26.17
C VAL A 589 12.78 26.96 26.74
N ILE A 590 12.73 26.20 27.84
CA ILE A 590 11.54 25.99 28.66
C ILE A 590 11.63 26.93 29.87
N PRO A 591 10.71 27.90 30.01
CA PRO A 591 10.73 28.83 31.14
C PRO A 591 10.57 28.13 32.48
N ALA A 592 11.10 28.76 33.53
CA ALA A 592 10.91 28.28 34.90
C ALA A 592 9.41 28.13 35.24
N ASN A 593 9.10 27.08 35.98
CA ASN A 593 7.78 26.69 36.46
C ASN A 593 6.73 26.43 35.36
N GLN A 594 7.16 26.22 34.12
CA GLN A 594 6.28 25.78 33.04
C GLN A 594 6.49 24.31 32.71
N ARG A 595 5.39 23.64 32.37
CA ARG A 595 5.41 22.32 31.74
C ARG A 595 5.52 22.51 30.24
N ALA A 596 6.26 21.65 29.57
CA ALA A 596 6.33 21.63 28.11
C ALA A 596 6.17 20.21 27.57
N VAL A 597 5.62 20.07 26.36
CA VAL A 597 5.70 18.84 25.58
C VAL A 597 6.33 19.17 24.24
N LEU A 598 7.40 18.47 23.88
CA LEU A 598 7.98 18.52 22.55
C LEU A 598 7.35 17.41 21.71
N VAL A 599 6.63 17.80 20.66
CA VAL A 599 6.12 16.90 19.61
C VAL A 599 7.16 16.86 18.50
N ILE A 600 7.63 15.66 18.18
CA ILE A 600 8.70 15.41 17.20
C ILE A 600 8.11 14.57 16.07
N ASN A 601 8.31 14.99 14.83
CA ASN A 601 7.95 14.22 13.64
C ASN A 601 9.13 14.16 12.68
N ALA A 602 9.48 12.95 12.24
CA ALA A 602 10.25 12.73 11.02
C ALA A 602 9.28 12.74 9.83
N THR A 603 9.59 13.39 8.71
CA THR A 603 8.61 13.63 7.62
C THR A 603 9.14 13.38 6.21
N THR A 604 10.18 12.56 6.07
CA THR A 604 10.69 12.13 4.74
C THR A 604 9.76 11.06 4.17
N GLN A 605 9.21 11.29 2.98
CA GLN A 605 8.14 10.53 2.36
C GLN A 605 8.61 9.25 1.67
N ALA A 606 9.70 9.33 0.91
CA ALA A 606 10.15 8.25 0.03
C ALA A 606 10.90 7.11 0.75
N THR A 607 10.63 6.90 2.04
CA THR A 607 11.29 5.86 2.85
C THR A 607 10.39 5.33 3.97
N THR A 608 10.64 4.08 4.34
CA THR A 608 10.07 3.42 5.53
C THR A 608 11.11 3.21 6.63
N GLU A 609 12.32 3.76 6.44
CA GLU A 609 13.42 3.65 7.38
C GLU A 609 13.27 4.70 8.49
N ALA A 610 13.51 4.27 9.73
CA ALA A 610 13.48 5.15 10.90
C ALA A 610 14.59 6.21 10.82
N ALA A 611 14.32 7.39 11.37
CA ALA A 611 15.30 8.45 11.56
C ALA A 611 15.79 8.49 13.01
N ASP A 612 17.09 8.65 13.21
CA ASP A 612 17.64 8.83 14.56
C ASP A 612 17.64 10.30 14.98
N TYR A 613 17.42 10.53 16.27
CA TYR A 613 17.66 11.81 16.91
C TYR A 613 18.19 11.64 18.33
N SER A 614 18.68 12.75 18.87
CA SER A 614 19.12 12.86 20.24
C SER A 614 18.67 14.18 20.85
N TYR A 615 18.53 14.20 22.17
CA TYR A 615 18.31 15.43 22.90
C TYR A 615 19.03 15.41 24.24
N ASN A 616 19.37 16.60 24.73
CA ASN A 616 19.93 16.82 26.06
C ASN A 616 19.27 18.03 26.70
N VAL A 617 19.11 17.99 28.03
CA VAL A 617 18.45 19.05 28.80
C VAL A 617 19.43 19.60 29.81
N THR A 618 19.70 20.90 29.77
CA THR A 618 20.56 21.58 30.74
C THR A 618 19.80 22.68 31.49
N PRO A 619 20.20 23.01 32.73
CA PRO A 619 19.78 24.23 33.40
C PRO A 619 20.13 25.51 32.63
#